data_AF-A0A401RE34-F1
#
_entry.id   AF-A0A401RE34-F1
#
_cell.length_a   1.000
_cell.length_b   1.000
_cell.length_c   1.000
_cell.angle_alpha   90.00
_cell.angle_beta   90.00
_cell.angle_gamma   90.00
#
_symmetry.space_group_name_H-M   'P 1'
#
loop_
_entity.id
_entity.type
_entity.pdbx_description
1 polymer ?
#
loop_
_entity_poly.entity_id
_entity_poly.type
_entity_poly.pdbx_seq_one_letter_code
_entity_poly.pdbx_strand_id
1 'polypeptide(L)'
;MALLASCDDPLNVMVEDQQMNLVALLMDKLKTDIDATGVKPNGILLIYGDPLTDYYQISLAVLALCKSSSCLPCQTIEMIFYSAAHRSIQEEFTYSAEILSIAALALRCMSIENCECQMENVTSALRNVVERILSHIQSDGTIGDIGSTGLAIQVTAHRLIQPWQPRDQLTLCSVCQALSANSELVPPGSWDCQLSMEVLLEGIYNGTFDNPQALSLVVPALENRTFLDIDRLNCSMDVDDLPVITRGGPIMIDPADPTRTSTHPSPTLVPHPSRSSPMSSSPAHLIRVNYTVLEAVFNNFTHSLVLTVPLGSSVLDVMMEAHYMSPAIFR
;
A
#
# COMPACT_ATOMS: atom_id res chain seq x y z
N MET A 1 6.04 11.38 6.47
CA MET A 1 4.73 11.12 5.83
C MET A 1 3.57 11.42 6.77
N ALA A 2 3.34 10.65 7.84
CA ALA A 2 2.22 10.92 8.77
C ALA A 2 2.19 12.37 9.31
N LEU A 3 3.34 12.89 9.79
CA LEU A 3 3.45 14.30 10.24
C LEU A 3 3.04 15.30 9.14
N LEU A 4 3.51 15.10 7.90
CA LEU A 4 3.11 15.96 6.78
C LEU A 4 1.60 15.90 6.54
N ALA A 5 1.01 14.70 6.63
CA ALA A 5 -0.42 14.51 6.45
C ALA A 5 -1.26 15.18 7.55
N SER A 6 -0.73 15.29 8.76
CA SER A 6 -1.33 16.02 9.88
C SER A 6 -0.91 17.50 9.93
N CYS A 7 -0.31 18.03 8.85
CA CYS A 7 0.17 19.40 8.75
C CYS A 7 1.22 19.80 9.81
N ASP A 8 1.95 18.82 10.34
CA ASP A 8 3.04 18.99 11.28
C ASP A 8 4.40 19.02 10.58
N ASP A 9 5.33 19.82 11.09
CA ASP A 9 6.67 19.98 10.54
C ASP A 9 7.63 18.86 11.01
N PRO A 10 8.10 17.97 10.11
CA PRO A 10 9.04 16.90 10.47
C PRO A 10 10.47 17.39 10.77
N LEU A 11 10.79 18.65 10.49
CA LEU A 11 12.11 19.24 10.80
C LEU A 11 12.24 19.61 12.29
N ASN A 12 11.10 19.81 12.98
CA ASN A 12 11.04 20.42 14.30
C ASN A 12 10.12 19.64 15.24
N VAL A 13 10.41 18.35 15.45
CA VAL A 13 9.60 17.46 16.31
C VAL A 13 10.15 17.45 17.73
N MET A 14 9.27 17.63 18.72
CA MET A 14 9.65 17.56 20.14
C MET A 14 9.47 16.12 20.66
N VAL A 15 10.54 15.52 21.18
CA VAL A 15 10.51 14.20 21.83
C VAL A 15 11.20 14.31 23.19
N GLU A 16 10.45 14.12 24.28
CA GLU A 16 10.98 14.14 25.65
C GLU A 16 11.90 15.36 25.92
N ASP A 17 11.43 16.56 25.55
CA ASP A 17 12.13 17.86 25.64
C ASP A 17 13.29 18.10 24.65
N GLN A 18 13.58 17.15 23.76
CA GLN A 18 14.58 17.32 22.71
C GLN A 18 13.93 17.63 21.36
N GLN A 19 14.42 18.68 20.70
CA GLN A 19 14.06 18.99 19.32
C GLN A 19 14.82 18.04 18.38
N MET A 20 14.08 17.33 17.53
CA MET A 20 14.58 16.35 16.59
C MET A 20 14.23 16.75 15.15
N ASN A 21 15.24 16.67 14.28
CA ASN A 21 15.06 16.78 12.84
C ASN A 21 14.92 15.38 12.25
N LEU A 22 13.68 14.94 12.03
CA LEU A 22 13.40 13.60 11.51
C LEU A 22 13.79 13.45 10.04
N VAL A 23 13.84 14.55 9.27
CA VAL A 23 14.29 14.54 7.88
C VAL A 23 15.78 14.20 7.82
N ALA A 24 16.60 14.82 8.67
CA ALA A 24 18.03 14.52 8.77
C ALA A 24 18.28 13.08 9.24
N LEU A 25 17.50 12.62 10.23
CA LEU A 25 17.58 11.23 10.70
C LEU A 25 17.19 10.22 9.62
N LEU A 26 16.16 10.50 8.82
CA LEU A 26 15.75 9.66 7.71
C LEU A 26 16.82 9.60 6.62
N MET A 27 17.46 10.74 6.30
CA MET A 27 18.57 10.79 5.35
C MET A 27 19.75 9.91 5.83
N ASP A 28 20.11 9.96 7.11
CA ASP A 28 21.17 9.14 7.68
C ASP A 28 20.84 7.63 7.64
N LYS A 29 19.60 7.27 7.96
CA LYS A 29 19.11 5.89 7.87
C LYS A 29 19.10 5.37 6.43
N LEU A 30 18.61 6.18 5.49
CA LEU A 30 18.60 5.83 4.08
C LEU A 30 20.03 5.66 3.55
N LYS A 31 20.95 6.54 3.93
CA LYS A 31 22.36 6.40 3.59
C LYS A 31 22.95 5.09 4.12
N THR A 32 22.65 4.75 5.38
CA THR A 32 23.10 3.50 6.01
C THR A 32 22.58 2.27 5.26
N ASP A 33 21.31 2.32 4.82
CA ASP A 33 20.67 1.24 4.07
C ASP A 33 21.31 1.05 2.70
N ILE A 34 21.58 2.15 1.99
CA ILE A 34 22.27 2.14 0.69
C ILE A 34 23.72 1.66 0.84
N ASP A 35 24.47 2.16 1.82
CA ASP A 35 25.88 1.79 2.03
C ASP A 35 26.03 0.27 2.32
N ALA A 36 25.00 -0.38 2.89
CA ALA A 36 24.97 -1.82 3.13
C ALA A 36 24.90 -2.67 1.84
N THR A 37 24.37 -2.12 0.75
CA THR A 37 24.33 -2.80 -0.57
C THR A 37 25.71 -2.99 -1.19
N GLY A 38 26.77 -2.39 -0.60
CA GLY A 38 28.14 -2.44 -1.09
C GLY A 38 28.38 -1.53 -2.31
N VAL A 39 27.36 -0.78 -2.76
CA VAL A 39 27.47 0.08 -3.93
C VAL A 39 28.28 1.33 -3.59
N LYS A 40 29.36 1.57 -4.35
CA LYS A 40 30.22 2.75 -4.19
C LYS A 40 29.85 3.84 -5.20
N PRO A 41 30.01 5.13 -4.85
CA PRO A 41 29.69 6.29 -5.69
C PRO A 41 30.51 6.40 -6.99
N ASN A 42 31.33 5.41 -7.34
CA ASN A 42 32.15 5.39 -8.54
C ASN A 42 31.69 4.31 -9.54
N GLY A 43 30.52 3.70 -9.33
CA GLY A 43 29.93 2.72 -10.26
C GLY A 43 30.68 1.38 -10.37
N ILE A 44 31.69 1.14 -9.52
CA ILE A 44 32.36 -0.16 -9.46
C ILE A 44 31.51 -1.08 -8.59
N LEU A 45 30.71 -1.89 -9.26
CA LEU A 45 29.89 -2.97 -8.74
C LEU A 45 30.80 -4.07 -8.17
N LEU A 46 30.97 -4.09 -6.85
CA LEU A 46 31.55 -5.23 -6.15
C LEU A 46 30.46 -5.84 -5.27
N ILE A 47 29.75 -6.82 -5.84
CA ILE A 47 28.83 -7.74 -5.16
C ILE A 47 27.53 -7.04 -4.70
N TYR A 48 26.40 -7.40 -5.31
CA TYR A 48 25.07 -6.97 -4.89
C TYR A 48 24.82 -7.45 -3.44
N GLY A 49 25.04 -6.59 -2.46
CA GLY A 49 24.45 -6.76 -1.14
C GLY A 49 22.99 -6.34 -1.19
N ASP A 50 22.13 -7.04 -0.46
CA ASP A 50 20.77 -6.55 -0.24
C ASP A 50 20.79 -5.34 0.70
N PRO A 51 19.85 -4.39 0.55
CA PRO A 51 19.66 -3.36 1.57
C PRO A 51 19.41 -4.00 2.95
N LEU A 52 19.67 -3.26 4.02
CA LEU A 52 19.30 -3.68 5.39
C LEU A 52 17.78 -3.87 5.53
N THR A 53 17.00 -3.11 4.75
CA THR A 53 15.55 -3.26 4.66
C THR A 53 15.13 -3.91 3.33
N ASP A 54 14.39 -3.19 2.50
CA ASP A 54 13.96 -3.59 1.17
C ASP A 54 13.77 -2.34 0.28
N TYR A 55 13.53 -2.57 -1.01
CA TYR A 55 13.32 -1.48 -1.97
C TYR A 55 12.00 -0.73 -1.76
N TYR A 56 11.01 -1.29 -1.06
CA TYR A 56 9.78 -0.60 -0.70
C TYR A 56 10.08 0.52 0.31
N GLN A 57 10.80 0.19 1.38
CA GLN A 57 11.22 1.11 2.44
C GLN A 57 12.17 2.19 1.91
N ILE A 58 13.12 1.81 1.06
CA ILE A 58 14.00 2.78 0.38
C ILE A 58 13.18 3.75 -0.47
N SER A 59 12.23 3.25 -1.27
CA SER A 59 11.38 4.09 -2.11
C SER A 59 10.49 5.02 -1.27
N LEU A 60 9.93 4.53 -0.16
CA LEU A 60 9.18 5.34 0.80
C LEU A 60 10.05 6.43 1.44
N ALA A 61 11.29 6.12 1.81
CA ALA A 61 12.23 7.08 2.38
C ALA A 61 12.55 8.19 1.38
N VAL A 62 12.85 7.85 0.12
CA VAL A 62 13.07 8.81 -0.97
C VAL A 62 11.85 9.70 -1.17
N LEU A 63 10.64 9.12 -1.24
CA LEU A 63 9.40 9.86 -1.37
C LEU A 63 9.18 10.81 -0.19
N ALA A 64 9.37 10.35 1.04
CA ALA A 64 9.19 11.16 2.24
C ALA A 64 10.20 12.32 2.34
N LEU A 65 11.46 12.09 1.95
CA LEU A 65 12.49 13.13 1.88
C LEU A 65 12.10 14.18 0.84
N CYS A 66 11.72 13.76 -0.36
CA CYS A 66 11.26 14.64 -1.43
C CYS A 66 10.07 15.51 -0.99
N LYS A 67 9.04 14.91 -0.36
CA LYS A 67 7.88 15.63 0.19
C LYS A 67 8.21 16.52 1.39
N SER A 68 9.38 16.36 1.99
CA SER A 68 9.92 17.26 3.02
C SER A 68 10.90 18.29 2.44
N SER A 69 10.86 18.52 1.11
CA SER A 69 11.77 19.40 0.37
C SER A 69 13.26 19.05 0.54
N SER A 70 13.57 17.79 0.82
CA SER A 70 14.94 17.27 0.94
C SER A 70 15.25 16.33 -0.22
N CYS A 71 16.10 16.80 -1.14
CA CYS A 71 16.45 16.08 -2.35
C CYS A 71 17.69 15.20 -2.14
N LEU A 72 17.75 14.07 -2.85
CA LEU A 72 18.94 13.23 -2.92
C LEU A 72 19.84 13.65 -4.09
N PRO A 73 21.16 13.41 -4.02
CA PRO A 73 22.04 13.53 -5.17
C PRO A 73 21.60 12.59 -6.29
N CYS A 74 21.68 13.04 -7.54
CA CYS A 74 21.14 12.31 -8.70
C CYS A 74 21.83 10.97 -8.92
N GLN A 75 23.13 10.93 -8.68
CA GLN A 75 23.91 9.69 -8.74
C GLN A 75 23.39 8.65 -7.74
N THR A 76 22.90 9.09 -6.58
CA THR A 76 22.27 8.22 -5.59
C THR A 76 20.90 7.73 -6.06
N ILE A 77 20.09 8.60 -6.67
CA ILE A 77 18.78 8.22 -7.23
C ILE A 77 18.96 7.19 -8.35
N GLU A 78 19.85 7.45 -9.30
CA GLU A 78 20.16 6.54 -10.41
C GLU A 78 20.61 5.18 -9.91
N MET A 79 21.45 5.16 -8.87
CA MET A 79 21.93 3.94 -8.24
C MET A 79 20.81 3.14 -7.58
N ILE A 80 20.00 3.79 -6.73
CA ILE A 80 18.91 3.13 -5.99
C ILE A 80 17.89 2.51 -6.94
N PHE A 81 17.48 3.28 -7.96
CA PHE A 81 16.43 2.85 -8.88
C PHE A 81 16.99 2.11 -10.11
N TYR A 82 18.29 1.84 -10.17
CA TYR A 82 18.90 1.14 -11.31
C TYR A 82 18.22 -0.21 -11.57
N SER A 83 18.11 -1.06 -10.56
CA SER A 83 17.47 -2.39 -10.62
C SER A 83 15.95 -2.32 -10.78
N ALA A 84 15.30 -1.27 -10.27
CA ALA A 84 13.88 -1.02 -10.51
C ALA A 84 13.64 -0.60 -11.98
N ALA A 85 14.58 0.11 -12.60
CA ALA A 85 14.49 0.60 -13.98
C ALA A 85 15.05 -0.36 -15.03
N HIS A 86 15.86 -1.35 -14.66
CA HIS A 86 16.42 -2.34 -15.59
C HIS A 86 15.76 -3.70 -15.39
N ARG A 87 15.50 -4.40 -16.50
CA ARG A 87 14.79 -5.68 -16.52
C ARG A 87 15.79 -6.81 -16.75
N SER A 88 16.40 -7.35 -15.71
CA SER A 88 17.03 -8.67 -15.80
C SER A 88 16.04 -9.78 -15.43
N ILE A 89 16.23 -10.97 -15.98
CA ILE A 89 15.35 -12.14 -15.81
C ILE A 89 15.26 -12.59 -14.33
N GLN A 90 16.27 -12.28 -13.50
CA GLN A 90 16.23 -12.57 -12.06
C GLN A 90 15.47 -11.52 -11.23
N GLU A 91 15.31 -10.29 -11.75
CA GLU A 91 14.67 -9.16 -11.05
C GLU A 91 13.15 -9.08 -11.26
N GLU A 92 12.58 -9.93 -12.13
CA GLU A 92 11.13 -9.96 -12.38
C GLU A 92 10.35 -10.55 -11.19
N PHE A 93 11.01 -11.33 -10.34
CA PHE A 93 10.45 -11.86 -9.08
C PHE A 93 10.75 -10.99 -7.85
N THR A 94 11.68 -10.04 -7.95
CA THR A 94 12.14 -9.22 -6.81
C THR A 94 11.27 -7.99 -6.58
N TYR A 95 10.66 -7.44 -7.63
CA TYR A 95 9.88 -6.20 -7.56
C TYR A 95 8.41 -6.47 -7.84
N SER A 96 7.59 -6.49 -6.79
CA SER A 96 6.13 -6.53 -6.92
C SER A 96 5.59 -5.21 -7.48
N ALA A 97 4.34 -5.25 -7.96
CA ALA A 97 3.63 -4.04 -8.38
C ALA A 97 3.56 -2.97 -7.28
N GLU A 98 3.51 -3.38 -6.01
CA GLU A 98 3.55 -2.49 -4.85
C GLU A 98 4.89 -1.73 -4.75
N ILE A 99 6.01 -2.44 -4.82
CA ILE A 99 7.35 -1.82 -4.76
C ILE A 99 7.53 -0.85 -5.93
N LEU A 100 7.16 -1.28 -7.14
CA LEU A 100 7.26 -0.44 -8.34
C LEU A 100 6.35 0.80 -8.26
N SER A 101 5.17 0.69 -7.63
CA SER A 101 4.25 1.81 -7.47
C SER A 101 4.82 2.90 -6.56
N ILE A 102 5.41 2.52 -5.42
CA ILE A 102 6.09 3.50 -4.55
C ILE A 102 7.34 4.05 -5.21
N ALA A 103 8.11 3.23 -5.93
CA ALA A 103 9.28 3.69 -6.69
C ALA A 103 8.89 4.74 -7.75
N ALA A 104 7.80 4.51 -8.48
CA ALA A 104 7.26 5.46 -9.46
C ALA A 104 6.84 6.78 -8.78
N LEU A 105 6.20 6.73 -7.62
CA LEU A 105 5.84 7.92 -6.83
C LEU A 105 7.09 8.68 -6.36
N ALA A 106 8.11 7.98 -5.87
CA ALA A 106 9.35 8.58 -5.41
C ALA A 106 10.11 9.28 -6.56
N LEU A 107 10.29 8.58 -7.69
CA LEU A 107 10.90 9.12 -8.91
C LEU A 107 10.10 10.30 -9.47
N ARG A 108 8.77 10.19 -9.49
CA ARG A 108 7.88 11.27 -9.91
C ARG A 108 8.04 12.48 -9.02
N CYS A 109 8.04 12.31 -7.70
CA CYS A 109 8.28 13.39 -6.74
C CYS A 109 9.61 14.10 -7.06
N MET A 110 10.70 13.34 -7.19
CA MET A 110 12.02 13.90 -7.49
C MET A 110 12.09 14.61 -8.85
N SER A 111 11.21 14.28 -9.80
CA SER A 111 11.13 14.94 -11.10
C SER A 111 10.30 16.23 -11.13
N ILE A 112 9.33 16.37 -10.21
CA ILE A 112 8.42 17.53 -10.18
C ILE A 112 8.82 18.55 -9.13
N GLU A 113 9.39 18.12 -8.01
CA GLU A 113 9.96 19.01 -7.02
C GLU A 113 11.30 19.55 -7.56
N ASN A 114 11.71 20.74 -7.13
CA ASN A 114 12.89 21.45 -7.64
C ASN A 114 14.23 20.83 -7.18
N CYS A 115 14.33 19.50 -7.23
CA CYS A 115 15.55 18.75 -7.04
C CYS A 115 16.43 18.92 -8.28
N GLU A 116 17.67 19.42 -8.12
CA GLU A 116 18.62 19.62 -9.22
C GLU A 116 19.12 18.28 -9.78
N CYS A 117 18.26 17.54 -10.45
CA CYS A 117 18.62 16.35 -11.20
C CYS A 117 18.42 16.51 -12.68
N GLN A 118 19.35 15.92 -13.45
CA GLN A 118 19.21 15.84 -14.89
C GLN A 118 17.94 15.03 -15.17
N MET A 119 16.91 15.75 -15.61
CA MET A 119 15.57 15.23 -15.88
C MET A 119 15.60 13.97 -16.73
N GLU A 120 16.58 13.83 -17.63
CA GLU A 120 16.66 12.71 -18.57
C GLU A 120 16.80 11.33 -17.90
N ASN A 121 17.67 11.20 -16.88
CA ASN A 121 17.92 9.91 -16.22
C ASN A 121 16.77 9.50 -15.28
N VAL A 122 16.24 10.44 -14.50
CA VAL A 122 15.06 10.19 -13.64
C VAL A 122 13.82 9.90 -14.48
N THR A 123 13.61 10.64 -15.57
CA THR A 123 12.48 10.41 -16.49
C THR A 123 12.59 9.06 -17.19
N SER A 124 13.81 8.65 -17.56
CA SER A 124 14.04 7.32 -18.15
C SER A 124 13.75 6.20 -17.15
N ALA A 125 14.27 6.32 -15.92
CA ALA A 125 14.00 5.36 -14.86
C ALA A 125 12.50 5.26 -14.56
N LEU A 126 11.83 6.41 -14.44
CA LEU A 126 10.39 6.50 -14.20
C LEU A 126 9.58 5.82 -15.31
N ARG A 127 9.93 6.04 -16.58
CA ARG A 127 9.30 5.38 -17.72
C ARG A 127 9.43 3.86 -17.63
N ASN A 128 10.64 3.35 -17.37
CA ASN A 128 10.86 1.91 -17.27
C ASN A 128 10.11 1.30 -16.09
N VAL A 129 10.05 1.99 -14.95
CA VAL A 129 9.27 1.54 -13.79
C VAL A 129 7.77 1.49 -14.13
N VAL A 130 7.23 2.51 -14.81
CA VAL A 130 5.83 2.51 -15.27
C VAL A 130 5.56 1.36 -16.22
N GLU A 131 6.42 1.13 -17.22
CA GLU A 131 6.29 -0.01 -18.13
C GLU A 131 6.29 -1.35 -17.40
N ARG A 132 7.08 -1.49 -16.33
CA ARG A 132 7.06 -2.68 -15.47
C ARG A 132 5.75 -2.81 -14.70
N ILE A 133 5.21 -1.74 -14.12
CA ILE A 133 3.89 -1.77 -13.46
C ILE A 133 2.83 -2.26 -14.45
N LEU A 134 2.84 -1.75 -15.69
CA LEU A 134 1.91 -2.16 -16.74
C LEU A 134 2.03 -3.67 -17.06
N SER A 135 3.23 -4.25 -16.97
CA SER A 135 3.43 -5.68 -17.16
C SER A 135 2.87 -6.57 -16.04
N HIS A 136 2.50 -5.98 -14.89
CA HIS A 136 1.80 -6.67 -13.80
C HIS A 136 0.27 -6.61 -13.92
N ILE A 137 -0.28 -5.96 -14.96
CA ILE A 137 -1.72 -5.96 -15.22
C ILE A 137 -2.16 -7.36 -15.66
N GLN A 138 -3.08 -7.94 -14.89
CA GLN A 138 -3.73 -9.20 -15.17
C GLN A 138 -4.95 -9.01 -16.08
N SER A 139 -5.45 -10.11 -16.64
CA SER A 139 -6.60 -10.09 -17.55
C SER A 139 -7.91 -9.63 -16.91
N ASP A 140 -8.02 -9.74 -15.59
CA ASP A 140 -9.17 -9.29 -14.80
C ASP A 140 -9.04 -7.81 -14.38
N GLY A 141 -7.94 -7.13 -14.73
CA GLY A 141 -7.66 -5.76 -14.33
C GLY A 141 -6.86 -5.64 -13.03
N THR A 142 -6.59 -6.72 -12.30
CA THR A 142 -5.72 -6.70 -11.11
C THR A 142 -4.31 -6.27 -11.49
N ILE A 143 -3.68 -5.36 -10.74
CA ILE A 143 -2.28 -4.94 -10.94
C ILE A 143 -1.44 -5.58 -9.84
N GLY A 144 -0.73 -6.67 -10.14
CA GLY A 144 -0.08 -7.51 -9.13
C GLY A 144 -1.13 -8.32 -8.37
N ASP A 145 -1.40 -7.99 -7.10
CA ASP A 145 -2.54 -8.49 -6.32
C ASP A 145 -3.53 -7.36 -6.02
N ILE A 146 -4.63 -7.67 -5.33
CA ILE A 146 -5.70 -6.69 -5.03
C ILE A 146 -5.25 -5.56 -4.08
N GLY A 147 -4.26 -5.81 -3.21
CA GLY A 147 -3.68 -4.79 -2.35
C GLY A 147 -2.79 -3.83 -3.14
N SER A 148 -1.91 -4.35 -4.00
CA SER A 148 -1.08 -3.54 -4.89
C SER A 148 -1.90 -2.85 -5.98
N THR A 149 -3.07 -3.39 -6.34
CA THR A 149 -4.04 -2.76 -7.24
C THR A 149 -4.50 -1.42 -6.69
N GLY A 150 -4.82 -1.30 -5.40
CA GLY A 150 -5.21 -0.03 -4.79
C GLY A 150 -4.07 0.98 -4.66
N LEU A 151 -2.82 0.53 -4.54
CA LEU A 151 -1.63 1.40 -4.62
C LEU A 151 -1.35 1.89 -6.04
N ALA A 152 -1.62 1.02 -7.01
CA ALA A 152 -1.52 1.40 -8.39
C ALA A 152 -2.60 2.44 -8.69
N ILE A 153 -3.86 2.28 -8.23
CA ILE A 153 -5.14 2.94 -8.64
C ILE A 153 -5.56 4.13 -7.72
N GLN A 154 -6.51 4.99 -8.14
CA GLN A 154 -7.11 6.10 -7.33
C GLN A 154 -8.57 6.40 -7.72
N VAL A 155 -9.58 6.40 -6.86
CA VAL A 155 -10.97 6.81 -7.22
C VAL A 155 -11.15 8.34 -7.25
N THR A 156 -12.09 8.82 -8.08
CA THR A 156 -12.70 10.15 -7.91
C THR A 156 -14.10 10.02 -7.29
N ALA A 157 -14.30 10.59 -6.10
CA ALA A 157 -15.56 10.50 -5.34
C ALA A 157 -16.80 11.10 -6.06
N HIS A 158 -16.63 11.89 -7.12
CA HIS A 158 -17.74 12.58 -7.80
C HIS A 158 -18.73 11.62 -8.51
N ARG A 159 -18.45 10.32 -8.66
CA ARG A 159 -19.32 9.39 -9.41
C ARG A 159 -19.81 8.15 -8.66
N LEU A 160 -19.55 8.01 -7.36
CA LEU A 160 -20.04 6.85 -6.58
C LEU A 160 -21.56 6.86 -6.28
N ILE A 161 -22.32 7.86 -6.76
CA ILE A 161 -23.72 8.11 -6.34
C ILE A 161 -24.73 8.12 -7.52
N GLN A 162 -24.36 7.83 -8.77
CA GLN A 162 -25.33 7.82 -9.91
C GLN A 162 -25.27 6.54 -10.76
N PRO A 163 -26.42 6.07 -11.30
CA PRO A 163 -26.45 4.91 -12.18
C PRO A 163 -25.68 5.18 -13.48
N TRP A 164 -24.81 4.23 -13.81
CA TRP A 164 -23.86 4.25 -14.94
C TRP A 164 -24.58 4.42 -16.29
N GLN A 165 -24.17 5.43 -17.08
CA GLN A 165 -24.62 5.61 -18.47
C GLN A 165 -23.43 5.53 -19.45
N PRO A 166 -23.58 4.91 -20.63
CA PRO A 166 -22.44 4.44 -21.45
C PRO A 166 -21.77 5.51 -22.34
N ARG A 167 -21.97 6.82 -22.08
CA ARG A 167 -21.60 7.88 -23.04
C ARG A 167 -20.48 8.84 -22.63
N ASP A 168 -19.84 8.63 -21.49
CA ASP A 168 -18.70 9.44 -21.01
C ASP A 168 -17.39 8.68 -21.12
N GLN A 169 -16.96 8.33 -22.33
CA GLN A 169 -15.84 7.41 -22.54
C GLN A 169 -14.44 8.04 -22.36
N LEU A 170 -14.32 9.29 -21.90
CA LEU A 170 -13.04 10.01 -21.88
C LEU A 170 -12.76 10.87 -20.63
N THR A 171 -13.50 10.73 -19.53
CA THR A 171 -13.31 11.61 -18.34
C THR A 171 -13.51 10.91 -17.00
N LEU A 172 -13.32 9.58 -16.95
CA LEU A 172 -13.53 8.77 -15.74
C LEU A 172 -12.28 8.17 -15.10
N CYS A 173 -11.09 8.33 -15.71
CA CYS A 173 -9.89 7.62 -15.25
C CYS A 173 -8.68 8.55 -15.06
N SER A 174 -8.76 9.43 -14.05
CA SER A 174 -7.59 10.09 -13.43
C SER A 174 -7.08 9.29 -12.21
N VAL A 175 -7.03 7.97 -12.35
CA VAL A 175 -7.27 7.01 -11.26
C VAL A 175 -6.08 6.07 -11.03
N CYS A 176 -4.93 6.57 -10.55
CA CYS A 176 -3.75 5.79 -10.11
C CYS A 176 -2.73 6.59 -9.28
N GLN A 177 -2.35 6.18 -8.04
CA GLN A 177 -1.25 6.89 -7.36
C GLN A 177 0.02 6.86 -8.21
N ALA A 178 0.43 5.69 -8.68
CA ALA A 178 1.60 5.55 -9.53
C ALA A 178 1.30 5.86 -11.00
N LEU A 179 0.38 5.15 -11.65
CA LEU A 179 0.13 5.33 -13.10
C LEU A 179 -0.58 6.66 -13.46
N SER A 180 -1.34 7.31 -12.58
CA SER A 180 -1.99 8.61 -12.91
C SER A 180 -1.11 9.79 -12.56
N ALA A 181 -0.33 9.70 -11.49
CA ALA A 181 0.77 10.66 -11.30
C ALA A 181 1.74 10.65 -12.50
N ASN A 182 1.76 9.55 -13.27
CA ASN A 182 2.60 9.35 -14.45
C ASN A 182 1.79 9.05 -15.73
N SER A 183 0.56 9.59 -15.83
CA SER A 183 -0.39 9.26 -16.92
C SER A 183 0.18 9.51 -18.33
N GLU A 184 1.09 10.48 -18.47
CA GLU A 184 1.76 10.80 -19.73
C GLU A 184 2.73 9.71 -20.20
N LEU A 185 3.10 8.78 -19.32
CA LEU A 185 3.99 7.65 -19.61
C LEU A 185 3.21 6.36 -19.90
N VAL A 186 1.88 6.38 -19.78
CA VAL A 186 1.03 5.21 -20.03
C VAL A 186 0.53 5.22 -21.48
N PRO A 187 0.92 4.23 -22.32
CA PRO A 187 0.45 4.17 -23.69
C PRO A 187 -1.09 4.02 -23.79
N PRO A 188 -1.75 4.67 -24.77
CA PRO A 188 -3.18 4.49 -24.98
C PRO A 188 -3.54 3.01 -25.20
N GLY A 189 -4.51 2.51 -24.44
CA GLY A 189 -5.01 1.13 -24.55
C GLY A 189 -4.14 0.06 -23.88
N SER A 190 -3.02 0.42 -23.22
CA SER A 190 -2.20 -0.55 -22.47
C SER A 190 -2.78 -0.91 -21.10
N TRP A 191 -3.79 -0.18 -20.64
CA TRP A 191 -4.40 -0.39 -19.33
C TRP A 191 -5.88 0.02 -19.36
N ASP A 192 -6.74 -0.88 -18.90
CA ASP A 192 -8.17 -0.62 -18.65
C ASP A 192 -8.36 -0.29 -17.17
N CYS A 193 -8.33 1.01 -16.89
CA CYS A 193 -8.52 1.55 -15.56
C CYS A 193 -9.90 1.23 -14.95
N GLN A 194 -10.95 1.18 -15.78
CA GLN A 194 -12.29 0.89 -15.28
C GLN A 194 -12.36 -0.54 -14.75
N LEU A 195 -11.80 -1.47 -15.50
CA LEU A 195 -11.74 -2.87 -15.10
C LEU A 195 -11.00 -3.05 -13.77
N SER A 196 -9.83 -2.42 -13.63
CA SER A 196 -9.06 -2.48 -12.39
C SER A 196 -9.80 -1.86 -11.18
N MET A 197 -10.59 -0.81 -11.42
CA MET A 197 -11.42 -0.19 -10.39
C MET A 197 -12.58 -1.08 -9.94
N GLU A 198 -13.23 -1.78 -10.87
CA GLU A 198 -14.32 -2.71 -10.56
C GLU A 198 -13.84 -3.83 -9.63
N VAL A 199 -12.66 -4.40 -9.91
CA VAL A 199 -12.01 -5.39 -9.03
C VAL A 199 -11.71 -4.82 -7.64
N LEU A 200 -11.17 -3.60 -7.57
CA LEU A 200 -10.84 -2.96 -6.29
C LEU A 200 -12.10 -2.77 -5.43
N LEU A 201 -13.18 -2.23 -6.02
CA LEU A 201 -14.45 -2.02 -5.33
C LEU A 201 -15.09 -3.34 -4.91
N GLU A 202 -15.09 -4.35 -5.78
CA GLU A 202 -15.57 -5.69 -5.44
C GLU A 202 -14.80 -6.28 -4.25
N GLY A 203 -13.47 -6.12 -4.24
CA GLY A 203 -12.62 -6.51 -3.10
C GLY A 203 -13.00 -5.84 -1.79
N ILE A 204 -13.27 -4.53 -1.82
CA ILE A 204 -13.75 -3.76 -0.67
C ILE A 204 -15.10 -4.32 -0.18
N TYR A 205 -16.06 -4.53 -1.08
CA TYR A 205 -17.37 -5.09 -0.72
C TYR A 205 -17.27 -6.51 -0.14
N ASN A 206 -16.33 -7.32 -0.63
CA ASN A 206 -16.11 -8.69 -0.17
C ASN A 206 -15.30 -8.80 1.13
N GLY A 207 -14.92 -7.68 1.77
CA GLY A 207 -14.14 -7.69 3.02
C GLY A 207 -12.66 -8.05 2.82
N THR A 208 -12.12 -7.85 1.62
CA THR A 208 -10.72 -8.19 1.30
C THR A 208 -9.72 -7.28 2.02
N PHE A 209 -10.16 -6.09 2.44
CA PHE A 209 -9.33 -5.06 3.08
C PHE A 209 -9.49 -5.01 4.61
N ASP A 210 -9.72 -6.15 5.26
CA ASP A 210 -9.75 -6.27 6.73
C ASP A 210 -8.40 -5.93 7.39
N ASN A 211 -7.30 -5.96 6.62
CA ASN A 211 -6.00 -5.48 7.07
C ASN A 211 -5.96 -3.94 7.01
N PRO A 212 -5.85 -3.23 8.16
CA PRO A 212 -5.86 -1.77 8.19
C PRO A 212 -4.67 -1.15 7.44
N GLN A 213 -3.53 -1.84 7.35
CA GLN A 213 -2.41 -1.39 6.55
C GLN A 213 -2.76 -1.42 5.06
N ALA A 214 -3.31 -2.53 4.56
CA ALA A 214 -3.76 -2.63 3.17
C ALA A 214 -4.83 -1.56 2.86
N LEU A 215 -5.79 -1.38 3.75
CA LEU A 215 -6.81 -0.33 3.61
C LEU A 215 -6.19 1.08 3.56
N SER A 216 -5.22 1.38 4.42
CA SER A 216 -4.55 2.69 4.46
C SER A 216 -3.84 3.07 3.16
N LEU A 217 -3.47 2.07 2.34
CA LEU A 217 -2.85 2.27 1.04
C LEU A 217 -3.87 2.56 -0.07
N VAL A 218 -5.13 2.15 0.13
CA VAL A 218 -6.24 2.33 -0.82
C VAL A 218 -7.05 3.59 -0.54
N VAL A 219 -7.21 3.99 0.73
CA VAL A 219 -8.05 5.14 1.12
C VAL A 219 -7.65 6.47 0.45
N PRO A 220 -6.36 6.87 0.37
CA PRO A 220 -5.99 8.12 -0.32
C PRO A 220 -6.48 8.12 -1.76
N ALA A 221 -6.31 6.96 -2.40
CA ALA A 221 -6.82 6.68 -3.71
C ALA A 221 -8.35 6.87 -3.76
N LEU A 222 -9.13 6.30 -2.84
CA LEU A 222 -10.59 6.49 -2.79
C LEU A 222 -11.02 7.97 -2.69
N GLU A 223 -10.21 8.78 -2.03
CA GLU A 223 -10.44 10.22 -1.77
C GLU A 223 -9.88 11.15 -2.85
N ASN A 224 -9.51 10.62 -4.02
CA ASN A 224 -8.87 11.37 -5.09
C ASN A 224 -7.56 12.05 -4.67
N ARG A 225 -6.71 11.33 -3.92
CA ARG A 225 -5.40 11.77 -3.45
C ARG A 225 -4.33 10.71 -3.68
N THR A 226 -3.07 11.15 -3.66
CA THR A 226 -1.88 10.30 -3.73
C THR A 226 -0.91 10.68 -2.61
N PHE A 227 0.13 9.88 -2.41
CA PHE A 227 1.23 10.28 -1.53
C PHE A 227 1.99 11.54 -1.99
N LEU A 228 1.80 12.00 -3.23
CA LEU A 228 2.36 13.27 -3.69
C LEU A 228 1.62 14.50 -3.15
N ASP A 229 0.41 14.32 -2.62
CA ASP A 229 -0.44 15.39 -2.09
C ASP A 229 -0.28 15.61 -0.58
N ILE A 230 0.57 14.81 0.08
CA ILE A 230 0.62 14.69 1.54
C ILE A 230 1.02 15.97 2.28
N ASP A 231 1.78 16.86 1.63
CA ASP A 231 2.25 18.16 2.13
C ASP A 231 1.34 19.32 1.69
N ARG A 232 0.27 19.03 0.94
CA ARG A 232 -0.66 20.02 0.36
C ARG A 232 -2.07 19.86 0.92
N LEU A 233 -2.23 19.07 1.98
CA LEU A 233 -3.51 18.89 2.66
C LEU A 233 -3.88 20.16 3.43
N ASN A 234 -5.18 20.41 3.53
CA ASN A 234 -5.72 21.46 4.38
C ASN A 234 -6.34 20.83 5.62
N CYS A 235 -5.55 20.63 6.68
CA CYS A 235 -6.00 19.98 7.90
C CYS A 235 -7.13 20.74 8.64
N SER A 236 -7.35 22.03 8.35
CA SER A 236 -8.49 22.77 8.90
C SER A 236 -9.85 22.36 8.30
N MET A 237 -9.82 21.64 7.17
CA MET A 237 -11.01 21.11 6.50
C MET A 237 -11.29 19.66 6.91
N ASP A 238 -10.45 19.07 7.76
CA ASP A 238 -10.70 17.74 8.31
C ASP A 238 -11.86 17.84 9.31
N VAL A 239 -12.95 17.15 8.99
CA VAL A 239 -14.15 17.10 9.82
C VAL A 239 -14.18 15.67 10.33
N ASP A 240 -13.95 15.47 11.63
CA ASP A 240 -13.99 14.16 12.29
C ASP A 240 -15.43 13.60 12.24
N ASP A 241 -15.81 13.08 11.08
CA ASP A 241 -17.17 12.68 10.70
C ASP A 241 -17.31 11.16 10.55
N LEU A 242 -16.26 10.41 10.92
CA LEU A 242 -16.29 8.96 10.96
C LEU A 242 -17.23 8.51 12.09
N PRO A 243 -18.38 7.89 11.79
CA PRO A 243 -19.29 7.45 12.82
C PRO A 243 -18.60 6.38 13.66
N VAL A 244 -18.59 6.57 14.98
CA VAL A 244 -18.08 5.54 15.90
C VAL A 244 -19.04 4.35 15.85
N ILE A 245 -18.70 3.34 15.06
CA ILE A 245 -19.43 2.08 15.03
C ILE A 245 -19.06 1.29 16.30
N THR A 246 -19.70 1.62 17.42
CA THR A 246 -19.58 0.80 18.63
C THR A 246 -20.24 -0.54 18.38
N ARG A 247 -19.47 -1.63 18.39
CA ARG A 247 -20.01 -3.01 18.40
C ARG A 247 -20.91 -3.18 19.64
N GLY A 248 -22.22 -2.97 19.49
CA GLY A 248 -23.25 -3.34 20.47
C GLY A 248 -24.03 -2.21 21.17
N GLY A 249 -23.98 -0.96 20.71
CA GLY A 249 -24.77 0.15 21.30
C GLY A 249 -25.80 0.74 20.32
N PRO A 250 -26.95 1.25 20.79
CA PRO A 250 -27.88 1.99 19.93
C PRO A 250 -27.17 3.21 19.36
N ILE A 251 -27.45 3.53 18.10
CA ILE A 251 -26.98 4.74 17.40
C ILE A 251 -27.27 5.94 18.31
N MET A 252 -26.23 6.51 18.94
CA MET A 252 -26.36 7.81 19.56
C MET A 252 -26.45 8.82 18.43
N ILE A 253 -27.67 9.26 18.14
CA ILE A 253 -27.91 10.46 17.36
C ILE A 253 -27.29 11.60 18.16
N ASP A 254 -26.29 12.25 17.58
CA ASP A 254 -25.71 13.48 18.13
C ASP A 254 -26.84 14.50 18.35
N PRO A 255 -27.00 15.09 19.56
CA PRO A 255 -28.08 16.04 19.84
C PRO A 255 -28.01 17.37 19.06
N ALA A 256 -27.02 17.56 18.18
CA ALA A 256 -26.68 18.88 17.64
C ALA A 256 -27.37 19.30 16.32
N ASP A 257 -28.21 18.50 15.65
CA ASP A 257 -28.92 18.99 14.44
C ASP A 257 -30.33 18.38 14.25
N PRO A 258 -31.42 19.16 14.49
CA PRO A 258 -32.79 18.66 14.34
C PRO A 258 -33.30 18.59 12.89
N THR A 259 -32.51 18.90 11.85
CA THR A 259 -33.10 19.22 10.54
C THR A 259 -32.74 18.36 9.34
N ARG A 260 -31.95 17.28 9.49
CA ARG A 260 -31.62 16.41 8.35
C ARG A 260 -32.38 15.08 8.37
N THR A 261 -33.58 15.07 7.81
CA THR A 261 -34.27 13.83 7.39
C THR A 261 -33.44 13.12 6.32
N SER A 262 -32.69 12.10 6.73
CA SER A 262 -31.99 11.18 5.82
C SER A 262 -32.98 10.16 5.26
N THR A 263 -33.31 10.30 3.98
CA THR A 263 -34.10 9.33 3.20
C THR A 263 -33.19 8.45 2.34
N HIS A 264 -32.18 7.82 2.93
CA HIS A 264 -31.40 6.77 2.24
C HIS A 264 -31.62 5.39 2.88
N PRO A 265 -31.90 4.36 2.08
CA PRO A 265 -32.09 3.01 2.58
C PRO A 265 -30.76 2.46 3.13
N SER A 266 -30.80 1.96 4.37
CA SER A 266 -29.68 1.28 5.03
C SER A 266 -29.20 0.09 4.21
N PRO A 267 -27.88 -0.12 4.06
CA PRO A 267 -27.37 -1.37 3.51
C PRO A 267 -27.66 -2.50 4.51
N THR A 268 -28.23 -3.59 4.01
CA THR A 268 -28.54 -4.79 4.80
C THR A 268 -27.23 -5.38 5.33
N LEU A 269 -27.05 -5.30 6.64
CA LEU A 269 -25.93 -5.90 7.36
C LEU A 269 -25.88 -7.41 7.11
N VAL A 270 -24.81 -7.88 6.48
CA VAL A 270 -24.39 -9.29 6.58
C VAL A 270 -23.76 -9.47 7.97
N PRO A 271 -24.22 -10.41 8.80
CA PRO A 271 -23.71 -10.56 10.16
C PRO A 271 -22.28 -11.14 10.14
N HIS A 272 -21.31 -10.32 10.53
CA HIS A 272 -19.96 -10.77 10.87
C HIS A 272 -19.87 -11.10 12.37
N PRO A 273 -19.15 -12.16 12.79
CA PRO A 273 -19.18 -12.63 14.16
C PRO A 273 -18.36 -11.72 15.09
N SER A 274 -19.06 -11.05 16.00
CA SER A 274 -18.46 -10.26 17.09
C SER A 274 -17.97 -11.15 18.22
N ARG A 275 -16.68 -11.02 18.57
CA ARG A 275 -16.07 -11.56 19.79
C ARG A 275 -16.65 -10.80 20.99
N SER A 276 -17.07 -11.54 22.03
CA SER A 276 -17.56 -11.12 23.35
C SER A 276 -19.08 -10.88 23.53
N SER A 277 -19.83 -11.97 23.66
CA SER A 277 -21.03 -12.13 24.50
C SER A 277 -21.29 -13.64 24.73
N PRO A 278 -21.90 -14.04 25.86
CA PRO A 278 -21.81 -15.41 26.38
C PRO A 278 -22.53 -16.44 25.50
N MET A 279 -21.96 -17.65 25.48
CA MET A 279 -22.35 -18.85 24.74
C MET A 279 -23.86 -18.96 24.45
N SER A 280 -24.25 -18.55 23.25
CA SER A 280 -25.35 -19.17 22.52
C SER A 280 -24.71 -20.23 21.62
N SER A 281 -24.82 -21.48 22.02
CA SER A 281 -24.20 -22.64 21.37
C SER A 281 -24.90 -22.99 20.05
N SER A 282 -24.63 -22.20 19.01
CA SER A 282 -24.65 -22.76 17.66
C SER A 282 -23.41 -23.65 17.53
N PRO A 283 -23.50 -24.89 17.01
CA PRO A 283 -22.34 -25.75 16.90
C PRO A 283 -21.28 -25.04 16.05
N ALA A 284 -20.10 -24.82 16.61
CA ALA A 284 -18.98 -24.25 15.87
C ALA A 284 -18.74 -25.17 14.66
N HIS A 285 -19.01 -24.67 13.45
CA HIS A 285 -18.68 -25.40 12.24
C HIS A 285 -17.16 -25.55 12.23
N LEU A 286 -16.68 -26.80 12.20
CA LEU A 286 -15.26 -27.09 12.19
C LEU A 286 -14.81 -27.36 10.75
N ILE A 287 -13.63 -26.90 10.41
CA ILE A 287 -12.96 -27.21 9.14
C ILE A 287 -11.73 -28.07 9.40
N ARG A 288 -11.36 -28.88 8.40
CA ARG A 288 -10.18 -29.72 8.43
C ARG A 288 -9.12 -29.10 7.53
N VAL A 289 -7.94 -28.82 8.08
CA VAL A 289 -6.83 -28.17 7.38
C VAL A 289 -5.63 -29.09 7.37
N ASN A 290 -5.01 -29.30 6.21
CA ASN A 290 -3.71 -29.95 6.11
C ASN A 290 -2.62 -28.88 6.18
N TYR A 291 -1.93 -28.78 7.31
CA TYR A 291 -0.88 -27.81 7.55
C TYR A 291 0.48 -28.48 7.40
N THR A 292 1.35 -27.91 6.58
CA THR A 292 2.68 -28.45 6.27
C THR A 292 3.74 -27.38 6.45
N VAL A 293 4.81 -27.70 7.18
CA VAL A 293 6.04 -26.91 7.26
C VAL A 293 7.11 -27.66 6.48
N LEU A 294 7.73 -26.95 5.53
CA LEU A 294 8.80 -27.44 4.69
C LEU A 294 10.00 -26.51 4.80
N GLU A 295 11.19 -27.08 4.93
CA GLU A 295 12.44 -26.34 4.87
C GLU A 295 12.81 -26.16 3.40
N ALA A 296 12.54 -24.98 2.84
CA ALA A 296 12.62 -24.77 1.39
C ALA A 296 14.05 -24.70 0.83
N VAL A 297 15.09 -24.53 1.67
CA VAL A 297 16.46 -24.26 1.21
C VAL A 297 17.22 -25.56 0.92
N PHE A 298 17.11 -26.56 1.78
CA PHE A 298 17.75 -27.87 1.61
C PHE A 298 16.76 -29.02 1.48
N ASN A 299 15.45 -28.75 1.61
CA ASN A 299 14.38 -29.73 1.64
C ASN A 299 14.64 -30.83 2.68
N ASN A 300 15.31 -30.47 3.77
CA ASN A 300 15.82 -31.42 4.77
C ASN A 300 14.73 -31.98 5.67
N PHE A 301 13.60 -31.29 5.78
CA PHE A 301 12.43 -31.84 6.46
C PHE A 301 11.13 -31.31 5.87
N THR A 302 10.12 -32.16 5.96
CA THR A 302 8.74 -31.83 5.65
C THR A 302 7.87 -32.47 6.72
N HIS A 303 7.16 -31.64 7.47
CA HIS A 303 6.26 -32.09 8.52
C HIS A 303 4.86 -31.61 8.22
N SER A 304 3.93 -32.55 8.12
CA SER A 304 2.51 -32.28 7.87
C SER A 304 1.68 -32.80 9.04
N LEU A 305 0.66 -32.04 9.40
CA LEU A 305 -0.38 -32.49 10.31
C LEU A 305 -1.76 -32.04 9.81
N VAL A 306 -2.78 -32.78 10.22
CA VAL A 306 -4.17 -32.47 9.85
C VAL A 306 -4.86 -31.93 11.10
N LEU A 307 -5.21 -30.65 11.06
CA LEU A 307 -5.88 -29.95 12.16
C LEU A 307 -7.38 -29.87 11.92
N THR A 308 -8.12 -29.84 13.02
CA THR A 308 -9.54 -29.47 13.00
C THR A 308 -9.68 -28.17 13.77
N VAL A 309 -10.04 -27.08 13.09
CA VAL A 309 -10.14 -25.74 13.67
C VAL A 309 -11.53 -25.15 13.42
N PRO A 310 -12.01 -24.19 14.23
CA PRO A 310 -13.25 -23.48 13.95
C PRO A 310 -13.23 -22.79 12.58
N LEU A 311 -14.37 -22.79 11.88
CA LEU A 311 -14.58 -22.02 10.67
C LEU A 311 -14.35 -20.53 10.95
N GLY A 312 -13.52 -19.88 10.12
CA GLY A 312 -13.08 -18.49 10.32
C GLY A 312 -11.77 -18.33 11.09
N SER A 313 -11.11 -19.42 11.49
CA SER A 313 -9.76 -19.37 12.08
C SER A 313 -8.73 -18.85 11.07
N SER A 314 -7.81 -17.99 11.53
CA SER A 314 -6.69 -17.49 10.73
C SER A 314 -5.60 -18.55 10.54
N VAL A 315 -4.65 -18.31 9.63
CA VAL A 315 -3.45 -19.16 9.50
C VAL A 315 -2.65 -19.17 10.80
N LEU A 316 -2.59 -18.07 11.54
CA LEU A 316 -1.93 -18.02 12.84
C LEU A 316 -2.61 -18.93 13.87
N ASP A 317 -3.94 -19.00 13.88
CA ASP A 317 -4.68 -19.92 14.74
C ASP A 317 -4.37 -21.38 14.41
N VAL A 318 -4.26 -21.71 13.12
CA VAL A 318 -3.81 -23.04 12.64
C VAL A 318 -2.37 -23.32 13.10
N MET A 319 -1.46 -22.35 13.00
CA MET A 319 -0.08 -22.49 13.45
C MET A 319 0.02 -22.68 14.97
N MET A 320 -0.78 -21.94 15.75
CA MET A 320 -0.84 -22.09 17.20
C MET A 320 -1.36 -23.47 17.61
N GLU A 321 -2.39 -23.98 16.94
CA GLU A 321 -2.91 -25.33 17.18
C GLU A 321 -1.88 -26.40 16.80
N ALA A 322 -1.18 -26.22 15.68
CA ALA A 322 -0.10 -27.10 15.24
C ALA A 322 1.06 -27.14 16.25
N HIS A 323 1.46 -25.97 16.76
CA HIS A 323 2.46 -25.83 17.81
C HIS A 323 2.01 -26.53 19.10
N TYR A 324 0.76 -26.32 19.53
CA TYR A 324 0.22 -26.97 20.72
C TYR A 324 0.23 -28.51 20.59
N MET A 325 -0.17 -29.05 19.44
CA MET A 325 -0.19 -30.49 19.20
C MET A 325 1.21 -31.11 19.08
N SER A 326 2.20 -30.39 18.56
CA SER A 326 3.56 -30.91 18.36
C SER A 326 4.64 -29.81 18.48
N PRO A 327 4.92 -29.33 19.71
CA PRO A 327 5.80 -28.16 19.93
C PRO A 327 7.25 -28.37 19.50
N ALA A 328 7.68 -29.64 19.43
CA ALA A 328 9.03 -30.01 18.99
C ALA A 328 9.22 -29.89 17.47
N ILE A 329 8.11 -29.91 16.70
CA ILE A 329 8.10 -30.00 15.24
C ILE A 329 7.67 -28.67 14.62
N PHE A 330 6.63 -28.05 15.17
CA PHE A 330 6.07 -26.78 14.69
C PHE A 330 6.41 -25.71 15.71
N ARG A 331 7.42 -24.88 15.43
CA ARG A 331 7.87 -23.77 16.29
C ARG A 331 7.63 -22.44 15.60
#